data_AF-A0AAD4L4B3-F1
#
_entry.id   AF-A0AAD4L4B3-F1
#
_cell.length_a   1.000
_cell.length_b   1.000
_cell.length_c   1.000
_cell.angle_alpha   90.00
_cell.angle_beta   90.00
_cell.angle_gamma   90.00
#
_symmetry.space_group_name_H-M   'P 1'
#
loop_
_entity.id
_entity.type
_entity.pdbx_description
1 polymer ?
#
loop_
_entity_poly.entity_id
_entity_poly.type
_entity_poly.pdbx_seq_one_letter_code
_entity_poly.pdbx_strand_id
1 'polypeptide(L)'
;MEHLPPLSIFVDYSGGRSAQGFNDAVEAFPDRVRAIAFRGPQVYIENILSAMSRLFCALEHLDVCPSDGSTLRLSTDLSWGYTPSLQYLGVQGANLLSLIPIFVSAPGLVDLFLGSLSGWGQSQISVFLSHLQQMSCLRQLELATEYEPSEGPVLPVQVVTLPRLTSLVLRGRVAHLEGIIAGLVAPSLRHLYIIFYPSPETSLLNSPIPHLSRFVRDIEKRFCAFQVGFDRPSYLMHSHSMCPFGFTITANVASVTRMVGALSDKVATVDELILTCLRVLSDLQDFGDSISWRRFFQLFPNVKVVRLQRGLECEVARFLRQDKEEPVDLLPVLEEIDLMWFPQSTALKGTEAASKLKAFEPFLAARQRSGRPNPPTITFDVAGRSAACPIQPLLPYPRFFSTRGGAEELCKYLQFTHALSRPDPGPPADVPPEPD
;
A
#
# COMPACT_ATOMS: atom_id res chain seq x y z
N MET A 1 -19.40 -28.50 -32.93
CA MET A 1 -18.49 -27.37 -32.63
C MET A 1 -18.82 -26.92 -31.22
N GLU A 2 -17.99 -27.26 -30.26
CA GLU A 2 -18.15 -26.77 -28.89
C GLU A 2 -17.84 -25.28 -28.89
N HIS A 3 -18.86 -24.46 -28.60
CA HIS A 3 -18.71 -23.01 -28.56
C HIS A 3 -17.74 -22.67 -27.43
N LEU A 4 -16.60 -22.05 -27.77
CA LEU A 4 -15.66 -21.51 -26.79
C LEU A 4 -16.44 -20.60 -25.81
N PRO A 5 -16.14 -20.66 -24.51
CA PRO A 5 -16.81 -19.81 -23.54
C PRO A 5 -16.60 -18.33 -23.94
N PRO A 6 -17.64 -17.50 -23.81
CA PRO A 6 -17.56 -16.11 -24.22
C PRO A 6 -16.46 -15.39 -23.44
N LEU A 7 -15.65 -14.58 -24.13
CA LEU A 7 -14.54 -13.85 -23.54
C LEU A 7 -15.01 -12.94 -22.39
N SER A 8 -14.21 -12.86 -21.33
CA SER A 8 -14.47 -11.99 -20.18
C SER A 8 -14.31 -10.51 -20.56
N ILE A 9 -15.15 -9.65 -19.99
CA ILE A 9 -15.13 -8.20 -20.24
C ILE A 9 -14.51 -7.50 -19.03
N PHE A 10 -13.53 -6.63 -19.32
CA PHE A 10 -12.88 -5.74 -18.36
C PHE A 10 -13.23 -4.31 -18.74
N VAL A 11 -13.77 -3.57 -17.78
CA VAL A 11 -14.15 -2.17 -18.01
C VAL A 11 -13.27 -1.27 -17.15
N ASP A 12 -12.33 -0.58 -17.79
CA ASP A 12 -11.46 0.42 -17.15
C ASP A 12 -11.85 1.81 -17.64
N TYR A 13 -12.23 2.66 -16.69
CA TYR A 13 -12.58 4.04 -16.92
C TYR A 13 -11.68 4.97 -16.11
N SER A 14 -10.44 5.11 -16.56
CA SER A 14 -9.43 5.99 -15.95
C SER A 14 -9.10 7.23 -16.80
N GLY A 15 -9.81 7.45 -17.92
CA GLY A 15 -9.39 8.38 -18.98
C GLY A 15 -10.35 9.53 -19.33
N GLY A 16 -11.40 9.78 -18.54
CA GLY A 16 -12.30 10.92 -18.76
C GLY A 16 -13.09 10.90 -20.08
N ARG A 17 -13.35 9.71 -20.65
CA ARG A 17 -14.26 9.56 -21.80
C ARG A 17 -15.72 9.80 -21.36
N SER A 18 -16.73 9.47 -22.17
CA SER A 18 -18.14 9.57 -21.74
C SER A 18 -18.60 8.24 -21.13
N ALA A 19 -19.40 8.31 -20.06
CA ALA A 19 -19.91 7.13 -19.35
C ALA A 19 -20.93 6.33 -20.18
N GLN A 20 -21.33 6.86 -21.34
CA GLN A 20 -22.31 6.25 -22.22
C GLN A 20 -21.88 4.86 -22.70
N GLY A 21 -20.63 4.72 -23.16
CA GLY A 21 -20.13 3.43 -23.64
C GLY A 21 -19.99 2.37 -22.55
N PHE A 22 -19.89 2.77 -21.27
CA PHE A 22 -19.94 1.85 -20.13
C PHE A 22 -21.32 1.22 -20.04
N ASN A 23 -22.37 2.05 -19.98
CA ASN A 23 -23.74 1.58 -19.82
C ASN A 23 -24.13 0.63 -20.95
N ASP A 24 -23.78 0.97 -22.20
CA ASP A 24 -24.12 0.13 -23.36
C ASP A 24 -23.47 -1.26 -23.28
N ALA A 25 -22.18 -1.35 -22.91
CA ALA A 25 -21.46 -2.62 -22.81
C ALA A 25 -21.96 -3.48 -21.63
N VAL A 26 -22.29 -2.82 -20.53
CA VAL A 26 -22.73 -3.43 -19.28
C VAL A 26 -24.15 -3.95 -19.37
N GLU A 27 -25.04 -3.22 -20.05
CA GLU A 27 -26.40 -3.66 -20.34
C GLU A 27 -26.43 -4.79 -21.36
N ALA A 28 -25.55 -4.77 -22.36
CA ALA A 28 -25.52 -5.80 -23.40
C ALA A 28 -25.00 -7.17 -22.88
N PHE A 29 -24.09 -7.19 -21.90
CA PHE A 29 -23.39 -8.41 -21.49
C PHE A 29 -23.15 -8.55 -19.97
N PRO A 30 -24.18 -8.46 -19.11
CA PRO A 30 -23.99 -8.43 -17.66
C PRO A 30 -23.27 -9.65 -17.10
N ASP A 31 -23.55 -10.85 -17.61
CA ASP A 31 -22.93 -12.10 -17.13
C ASP A 31 -21.47 -12.28 -17.53
N ARG A 32 -20.91 -11.37 -18.34
CA ARG A 32 -19.53 -11.44 -18.84
C ARG A 32 -18.60 -10.42 -18.20
N VAL A 33 -19.14 -9.46 -17.46
CA VAL A 33 -18.33 -8.42 -16.80
C VAL A 33 -17.64 -9.05 -15.59
N ARG A 34 -16.32 -9.20 -15.68
CA ARG A 34 -15.49 -9.77 -14.60
C ARG A 34 -14.79 -8.70 -13.77
N ALA A 35 -14.50 -7.55 -14.36
CA ALA A 35 -13.80 -6.47 -13.67
C ALA A 35 -14.34 -5.10 -14.07
N ILE A 36 -14.51 -4.24 -13.07
CA ILE A 36 -14.85 -2.83 -13.22
C ILE A 36 -13.83 -2.03 -12.43
N ALA A 37 -13.12 -1.13 -13.10
CA ALA A 37 -12.26 -0.14 -12.49
C ALA A 37 -12.73 1.25 -12.95
N PHE A 38 -13.14 2.10 -12.02
CA PHE A 38 -13.68 3.41 -12.33
C PHE A 38 -12.97 4.51 -11.53
N ARG A 39 -12.47 5.52 -12.25
CA ARG A 39 -11.91 6.75 -11.69
C ARG A 39 -12.54 7.96 -12.36
N GLY A 40 -13.36 8.70 -11.63
CA GLY A 40 -14.07 9.84 -12.21
C GLY A 40 -15.00 10.56 -11.23
N PRO A 41 -15.78 11.54 -11.70
CA PRO A 41 -16.75 12.27 -10.89
C PRO A 41 -17.79 11.37 -10.22
N GLN A 42 -18.21 11.74 -9.01
CA GLN A 42 -19.14 10.99 -8.18
C GLN A 42 -20.45 10.58 -8.89
N VAL A 43 -21.02 11.48 -9.70
CA VAL A 43 -22.28 11.22 -10.43
C VAL A 43 -22.19 10.00 -11.36
N TYR A 44 -21.03 9.75 -11.95
CA TYR A 44 -20.84 8.59 -12.83
C TYR A 44 -20.66 7.31 -12.03
N ILE A 45 -20.01 7.40 -10.87
CA ILE A 45 -19.92 6.26 -9.95
C ILE A 45 -21.33 5.85 -9.53
N GLU A 46 -22.17 6.80 -9.10
CA GLU A 46 -23.56 6.52 -8.72
C GLU A 46 -24.35 5.87 -9.87
N ASN A 47 -24.17 6.33 -11.11
CA ASN A 47 -24.77 5.72 -12.29
C ASN A 47 -24.29 4.27 -12.51
N ILE A 48 -23.00 4.00 -12.35
CA ILE A 48 -22.44 2.66 -12.47
C ILE A 48 -22.98 1.75 -11.38
N LEU A 49 -22.96 2.21 -10.13
CA LEU A 49 -23.39 1.42 -8.99
C LEU A 49 -24.90 1.17 -9.01
N SER A 50 -25.68 2.12 -9.50
CA SER A 50 -27.11 1.90 -9.78
C SER A 50 -27.33 0.91 -10.92
N ALA A 51 -26.51 0.91 -11.98
CA ALA A 51 -26.55 -0.16 -12.98
C ALA A 51 -26.17 -1.53 -12.37
N MET A 52 -25.30 -1.55 -11.35
CA MET A 52 -24.97 -2.73 -10.52
C MET A 52 -26.05 -3.21 -9.56
N SER A 53 -27.18 -2.51 -9.46
CA SER A 53 -28.38 -3.11 -8.88
C SER A 53 -28.87 -4.33 -9.69
N ARG A 54 -28.43 -4.46 -10.96
CA ARG A 54 -28.61 -5.67 -11.79
C ARG A 54 -27.47 -6.67 -11.54
N LEU A 55 -27.79 -7.96 -11.62
CA LEU A 55 -26.91 -9.07 -11.21
C LEU A 55 -25.63 -9.17 -12.07
N PHE A 56 -24.51 -8.65 -11.57
CA PHE A 56 -23.17 -9.02 -12.06
C PHE A 56 -22.64 -10.23 -11.31
N CYS A 57 -23.31 -11.39 -11.46
CA CYS A 57 -22.93 -12.64 -10.78
C CYS A 57 -21.48 -13.06 -11.06
N ALA A 58 -20.96 -12.63 -12.21
CA ALA A 58 -19.61 -12.92 -12.70
C ALA A 58 -18.53 -11.95 -12.19
N LEU A 59 -18.90 -10.83 -11.54
CA LEU A 59 -17.94 -9.80 -11.16
C LEU A 59 -16.96 -10.32 -10.10
N GLU A 60 -15.68 -10.26 -10.42
CA GLU A 60 -14.57 -10.70 -9.58
C GLU A 60 -13.76 -9.52 -9.02
N HIS A 61 -13.77 -8.37 -9.71
CA HIS A 61 -12.97 -7.20 -9.34
C HIS A 61 -13.80 -5.91 -9.45
N LEU A 62 -13.87 -5.14 -8.37
CA LEU A 62 -14.46 -3.81 -8.35
C LEU A 62 -13.46 -2.81 -7.73
N ASP A 63 -13.04 -1.80 -8.49
CA ASP A 63 -12.22 -0.68 -7.99
C ASP A 63 -12.92 0.65 -8.31
N VAL A 64 -13.24 1.44 -7.29
CA VAL A 64 -14.00 2.68 -7.43
C VAL A 64 -13.32 3.81 -6.67
N CYS A 65 -12.95 4.87 -7.39
CA CYS A 65 -12.23 6.02 -6.84
C CYS A 65 -12.81 7.34 -7.39
N PRO A 66 -13.49 8.16 -6.55
CA PRO A 66 -13.92 9.50 -6.93
C PRO A 66 -12.72 10.38 -7.28
N SER A 67 -12.71 11.00 -8.46
CA SER A 67 -11.61 11.85 -8.91
C SER A 67 -11.63 13.27 -8.32
N ASP A 68 -12.79 13.70 -7.82
CA ASP A 68 -13.03 15.03 -7.26
C ASP A 68 -12.71 15.12 -5.76
N GLY A 69 -12.25 14.01 -5.15
CA GLY A 69 -12.01 13.91 -3.71
C GLY A 69 -13.29 13.98 -2.87
N SER A 70 -14.46 13.89 -3.51
CA SER A 70 -15.73 13.85 -2.78
C SER A 70 -15.89 12.51 -2.05
N THR A 71 -16.68 12.53 -0.98
CA THR A 71 -17.07 11.30 -0.30
C THR A 71 -18.02 10.52 -1.20
N LEU A 72 -17.65 9.28 -1.53
CA LEU A 72 -18.48 8.33 -2.23
C LEU A 72 -19.77 8.07 -1.44
N ARG A 73 -20.88 8.54 -1.99
CA ARG A 73 -22.22 8.27 -1.49
C ARG A 73 -22.74 7.01 -2.16
N LEU A 74 -22.75 5.93 -1.40
CA LEU A 74 -23.49 4.74 -1.80
C LEU A 74 -24.90 4.88 -1.22
N SER A 75 -25.90 4.85 -2.09
CA SER A 75 -27.29 4.81 -1.63
C SER A 75 -27.49 3.55 -0.80
N THR A 76 -28.07 3.69 0.40
CA THR A 76 -28.41 2.53 1.25
C THR A 76 -29.48 1.65 0.62
N ASP A 77 -30.22 2.19 -0.36
CA ASP A 77 -31.27 1.48 -1.09
C ASP A 77 -30.69 0.63 -2.23
N LEU A 78 -29.38 0.75 -2.51
CA LEU A 78 -28.70 -0.14 -3.44
C LEU A 78 -28.63 -1.52 -2.81
N SER A 79 -29.57 -2.38 -3.20
CA SER A 79 -29.41 -3.81 -3.06
C SER A 79 -28.29 -4.23 -3.99
N TRP A 80 -27.06 -4.19 -3.49
CA TRP A 80 -25.94 -4.85 -4.15
C TRP A 80 -26.35 -6.29 -4.33
N GLY A 81 -26.63 -6.65 -5.59
CA GLY A 81 -27.04 -8.00 -5.94
C GLY A 81 -26.06 -9.01 -5.36
N TYR A 82 -26.49 -10.26 -5.26
CA TYR A 82 -25.59 -11.32 -4.80
C TYR A 82 -24.38 -11.41 -5.75
N THR A 83 -23.21 -10.99 -5.27
CA THR A 83 -21.93 -10.95 -6.01
C THR A 83 -20.93 -11.96 -5.41
N PRO A 84 -21.27 -13.27 -5.41
CA PRO A 84 -20.47 -14.29 -4.72
C PRO A 84 -19.07 -14.46 -5.33
N SER A 85 -18.89 -14.04 -6.58
CA SER A 85 -17.63 -14.14 -7.31
C SER A 85 -16.65 -13.01 -6.97
N LEU A 86 -17.08 -11.98 -6.23
CA LEU A 86 -16.26 -10.80 -5.97
C LEU A 86 -15.09 -11.18 -5.05
N GLN A 87 -13.87 -11.04 -5.58
CA GLN A 87 -12.62 -11.38 -4.90
C GLN A 87 -11.80 -10.13 -4.55
N TYR A 88 -11.92 -9.06 -5.36
CA TYR A 88 -11.23 -7.80 -5.13
C TYR A 88 -12.24 -6.66 -4.98
N LEU A 89 -12.11 -5.89 -3.90
CA LEU A 89 -12.87 -4.66 -3.67
C LEU A 89 -11.93 -3.51 -3.28
N GLY A 90 -11.82 -2.53 -4.16
CA GLY A 90 -11.17 -1.25 -3.93
C GLY A 90 -12.20 -0.13 -3.89
N VAL A 91 -12.28 0.60 -2.79
CA VAL A 91 -13.17 1.75 -2.67
C VAL A 91 -12.44 2.90 -2.00
N GLN A 92 -12.46 4.08 -2.61
CA GLN A 92 -11.93 5.30 -2.01
C GLN A 92 -13.05 6.29 -1.68
N GLY A 93 -12.92 6.98 -0.54
CA GLY A 93 -13.79 8.07 -0.14
C GLY A 93 -15.14 7.63 0.39
N ALA A 94 -15.37 6.36 0.74
CA ALA A 94 -16.69 5.89 1.16
C ALA A 94 -16.95 6.03 2.67
N ASN A 95 -18.24 6.09 3.02
CA ASN A 95 -18.67 5.79 4.38
C ASN A 95 -18.68 4.26 4.59
N LEU A 96 -18.17 3.80 5.72
CA LEU A 96 -18.08 2.36 6.01
C LEU A 96 -19.46 1.67 6.06
N LEU A 97 -20.48 2.35 6.59
CA LEU A 97 -21.83 1.79 6.72
C LEU A 97 -22.46 1.55 5.35
N SER A 98 -22.12 2.35 4.35
CA SER A 98 -22.67 2.24 3.01
C SER A 98 -22.03 1.09 2.21
N LEU A 99 -20.93 0.52 2.71
CA LEU A 99 -20.27 -0.68 2.17
C LEU A 99 -20.76 -1.99 2.79
N ILE A 100 -21.50 -1.95 3.91
CA ILE A 100 -22.00 -3.15 4.59
C ILE A 100 -22.74 -4.10 3.64
N PRO A 101 -23.67 -3.64 2.77
CA PRO A 101 -24.35 -4.53 1.85
C PRO A 101 -23.39 -5.31 0.93
N ILE A 102 -22.30 -4.67 0.49
CA ILE A 102 -21.28 -5.32 -0.35
C ILE A 102 -20.55 -6.41 0.43
N PHE A 103 -20.16 -6.12 1.67
CA PHE A 103 -19.45 -7.09 2.52
C PHE A 103 -20.30 -8.32 2.81
N VAL A 104 -21.62 -8.16 2.96
CA VAL A 104 -22.56 -9.27 3.14
C VAL A 104 -22.71 -10.08 1.84
N SER A 105 -22.76 -9.43 0.68
CA SER A 105 -22.92 -10.09 -0.63
C SER A 105 -21.65 -10.77 -1.16
N ALA A 106 -20.48 -10.44 -0.61
CA ALA A 106 -19.17 -10.91 -1.10
C ALA A 106 -18.34 -11.61 0.00
N PRO A 107 -18.77 -12.77 0.54
CA PRO A 107 -18.00 -13.51 1.54
C PRO A 107 -16.67 -14.08 1.00
N GLY A 108 -16.54 -14.15 -0.33
CA GLY A 108 -15.36 -14.64 -1.05
C GLY A 108 -14.22 -13.64 -1.22
N LEU A 109 -14.31 -12.44 -0.63
CA LEU A 109 -13.29 -11.40 -0.77
C LEU A 109 -11.90 -11.90 -0.35
N VAL A 110 -10.93 -11.66 -1.23
CA VAL A 110 -9.52 -12.00 -1.10
C VAL A 110 -8.71 -10.73 -0.81
N ASP A 111 -9.02 -9.64 -1.49
CA ASP A 111 -8.33 -8.37 -1.39
C ASP A 111 -9.33 -7.24 -1.11
N LEU A 112 -9.11 -6.52 -0.01
CA LEU A 112 -9.95 -5.39 0.41
C LEU A 112 -9.10 -4.13 0.58
N PHE A 113 -9.37 -3.12 -0.24
CA PHE A 113 -8.76 -1.80 -0.17
C PHE A 113 -9.83 -0.75 0.13
N LEU A 114 -9.73 -0.08 1.26
CA LEU A 114 -10.65 0.97 1.68
C LEU A 114 -9.86 2.26 1.97
N GLY A 115 -9.89 3.19 1.02
CA GLY A 115 -9.18 4.46 1.08
C GLY A 115 -10.04 5.62 1.56
N SER A 116 -9.43 6.63 2.18
CA SER A 116 -10.06 7.93 2.52
C SER A 116 -11.41 7.80 3.25
N LEU A 117 -11.50 6.87 4.20
CA LEU A 117 -12.78 6.61 4.87
C LEU A 117 -13.14 7.72 5.85
N SER A 118 -14.41 8.12 5.82
CA SER A 118 -14.99 9.13 6.70
C SER A 118 -15.94 8.50 7.74
N GLY A 119 -16.15 9.20 8.86
CA GLY A 119 -17.12 8.81 9.87
C GLY A 119 -16.76 7.55 10.68
N TRP A 120 -15.47 7.28 10.87
CA TRP A 120 -14.98 6.16 11.68
C TRP A 120 -15.11 6.46 13.17
N GLY A 121 -16.19 6.01 13.78
CA GLY A 121 -16.34 5.89 15.23
C GLY A 121 -16.11 4.46 15.71
N GLN A 122 -16.05 4.30 17.03
CA GLN A 122 -15.81 2.99 17.67
C GLN A 122 -16.89 1.95 17.34
N SER A 123 -18.16 2.39 17.18
CA SER A 123 -19.25 1.50 16.78
C SER A 123 -19.07 1.00 15.34
N GLN A 124 -18.64 1.87 14.42
CA GLN A 124 -18.35 1.48 13.03
C GLN A 124 -17.19 0.51 12.95
N ILE A 125 -16.12 0.70 13.75
CA ILE A 125 -15.00 -0.24 13.82
C ILE A 125 -15.49 -1.62 14.25
N SER A 126 -16.34 -1.69 15.28
CA SER A 126 -16.89 -2.97 15.77
C SER A 126 -17.74 -3.68 14.71
N VAL A 127 -18.61 -2.93 14.02
CA VAL A 127 -19.42 -3.46 12.91
C VAL A 127 -18.52 -3.97 11.78
N PHE A 128 -17.50 -3.20 11.39
CA PHE A 128 -16.56 -3.60 10.35
C PHE A 128 -15.77 -4.86 10.69
N LEU A 129 -15.26 -4.96 11.93
CA LEU A 129 -14.58 -6.16 12.41
C LEU A 129 -15.49 -7.38 12.33
N SER A 130 -16.77 -7.26 12.71
CA SER A 130 -17.73 -8.37 12.61
C SER A 130 -17.93 -8.87 11.16
N HIS A 131 -17.86 -7.96 10.17
CA HIS A 131 -17.90 -8.34 8.76
C HIS A 131 -16.59 -8.95 8.28
N LEU A 132 -15.43 -8.42 8.71
CA LEU A 132 -14.13 -9.01 8.41
C LEU A 132 -14.05 -10.46 8.90
N GLN A 133 -14.68 -10.79 10.04
CA GLN A 133 -14.74 -12.15 10.57
C GLN A 133 -15.38 -13.15 9.59
N GLN A 134 -16.30 -12.68 8.74
CA GLN A 134 -16.98 -13.51 7.75
C GLN A 134 -16.14 -13.73 6.48
N MET A 135 -15.11 -12.90 6.26
CA MET A 135 -14.23 -12.93 5.07
C MET A 135 -13.08 -13.93 5.26
N SER A 136 -13.40 -15.21 5.35
CA SER A 136 -12.41 -16.28 5.62
C SER A 136 -11.31 -16.41 4.55
N CYS A 137 -11.53 -15.85 3.36
CA CYS A 137 -10.59 -15.85 2.24
C CYS A 137 -9.65 -14.64 2.19
N LEU A 138 -9.83 -13.65 3.07
CA LEU A 138 -9.10 -12.39 3.01
C LEU A 138 -7.58 -12.59 3.21
N ARG A 139 -6.80 -12.15 2.21
CA ARG A 139 -5.34 -12.24 2.17
C ARG A 139 -4.67 -10.87 2.26
N GLN A 140 -5.32 -9.83 1.75
CA GLN A 140 -4.82 -8.46 1.80
C GLN A 140 -5.90 -7.52 2.34
N LEU A 141 -5.50 -6.70 3.31
CA LEU A 141 -6.35 -5.66 3.88
C LEU A 141 -5.57 -4.34 3.86
N GLU A 142 -6.11 -3.35 3.16
CA GLU A 142 -5.59 -2.00 3.14
C GLU A 142 -6.66 -1.02 3.61
N LEU A 143 -6.36 -0.26 4.65
CA LEU A 143 -7.25 0.72 5.26
C LEU A 143 -6.57 2.07 5.33
N ALA A 144 -7.24 3.13 4.87
CA ALA A 144 -6.83 4.50 5.06
C ALA A 144 -7.94 5.36 5.67
N THR A 145 -7.67 5.95 6.83
CA THR A 145 -8.61 6.79 7.60
C THR A 145 -8.08 8.23 7.66
N GLU A 146 -8.89 9.22 7.27
CA GLU A 146 -8.44 10.62 7.20
C GLU A 146 -8.93 11.50 8.38
N TYR A 147 -10.05 11.15 8.99
CA TYR A 147 -10.77 12.04 9.91
C TYR A 147 -10.46 11.78 11.38
N GLU A 148 -10.58 12.82 12.22
CA GLU A 148 -10.55 12.73 13.70
C GLU A 148 -11.71 11.83 14.18
N PRO A 149 -11.52 10.98 15.21
CA PRO A 149 -12.65 10.32 15.82
C PRO A 149 -13.47 11.36 16.57
N SER A 150 -14.79 11.20 16.61
CA SER A 150 -15.54 11.83 17.70
C SER A 150 -15.07 11.19 19.01
N GLU A 151 -14.74 12.02 20.01
CA GLU A 151 -14.37 11.56 21.35
C GLU A 151 -15.53 10.75 21.94
N GLY A 152 -15.44 9.43 21.81
CA GLY A 152 -16.40 8.47 22.34
C GLY A 152 -15.74 7.54 23.34
N PRO A 153 -16.48 7.01 24.31
CA PRO A 153 -15.96 6.02 25.24
C PRO A 153 -15.43 4.80 24.47
N VAL A 154 -14.26 4.30 24.86
CA VAL A 154 -13.66 3.10 24.29
C VAL A 154 -14.49 1.90 24.72
N LEU A 155 -15.22 1.30 23.78
CA LEU A 155 -15.95 0.06 24.03
C LEU A 155 -15.01 -1.15 23.91
N PRO A 156 -15.23 -2.24 24.66
CA PRO A 156 -14.48 -3.47 24.49
C PRO A 156 -14.65 -3.97 23.04
N VAL A 157 -13.54 -4.09 22.33
CA VAL A 157 -13.53 -4.49 20.92
C VAL A 157 -13.53 -6.01 20.82
N GLN A 158 -14.46 -6.55 20.02
CA GLN A 158 -14.46 -7.97 19.68
C GLN A 158 -13.19 -8.32 18.90
N VAL A 159 -12.47 -9.35 19.33
CA VAL A 159 -11.27 -9.82 18.64
C VAL A 159 -11.65 -10.73 17.49
N VAL A 160 -11.12 -10.42 16.31
CA VAL A 160 -11.37 -11.11 15.05
C VAL A 160 -10.06 -11.71 14.53
N THR A 161 -10.09 -13.03 14.32
CA THR A 161 -8.95 -13.75 13.74
C THR A 161 -9.08 -13.83 12.23
N LEU A 162 -8.06 -13.36 11.52
CA LEU A 162 -7.95 -13.42 10.06
C LEU A 162 -6.83 -14.41 9.68
N PRO A 163 -7.13 -15.72 9.61
CA PRO A 163 -6.11 -16.76 9.51
C PRO A 163 -5.36 -16.77 8.18
N ARG A 164 -5.92 -16.17 7.12
CA ARG A 164 -5.31 -16.10 5.79
C ARG A 164 -4.70 -14.73 5.46
N LEU A 165 -4.80 -13.76 6.36
CA LEU A 165 -4.27 -12.41 6.12
C LEU A 165 -2.75 -12.47 6.05
N THR A 166 -2.20 -12.15 4.89
CA THR A 166 -0.75 -12.13 4.62
C THR A 166 -0.20 -10.71 4.51
N SER A 167 -1.02 -9.75 4.12
CA SER A 167 -0.63 -8.34 3.97
C SER A 167 -1.63 -7.43 4.68
N LEU A 168 -1.13 -6.53 5.52
CA LEU A 168 -1.92 -5.53 6.22
C LEU A 168 -1.28 -4.16 6.02
N VAL A 169 -2.04 -3.25 5.41
CA VAL A 169 -1.67 -1.86 5.18
C VAL A 169 -2.62 -0.98 5.96
N LEU A 170 -2.10 -0.17 6.87
CA LEU A 170 -2.88 0.75 7.69
C LEU A 170 -2.35 2.17 7.52
N ARG A 171 -3.24 3.12 7.23
CA ARG A 171 -2.92 4.54 7.10
C ARG A 171 -3.91 5.34 7.91
N GLY A 172 -3.43 6.19 8.80
CA GLY A 172 -4.34 6.92 9.66
C GLY A 172 -3.68 7.53 10.87
N ARG A 173 -4.51 8.00 11.79
CA ARG A 173 -4.02 8.52 13.08
C ARG A 173 -3.84 7.37 14.05
N VAL A 174 -2.90 7.50 14.98
CA VAL A 174 -2.54 6.46 15.95
C VAL A 174 -3.76 5.92 16.69
N ALA A 175 -4.63 6.78 17.20
CA ALA A 175 -5.81 6.38 17.96
C ALA A 175 -6.77 5.46 17.16
N HIS A 176 -6.99 5.73 15.87
CA HIS A 176 -7.84 4.89 15.02
C HIS A 176 -7.19 3.56 14.73
N LEU A 177 -5.92 3.60 14.33
CA LEU A 177 -5.19 2.40 13.99
C LEU A 177 -5.07 1.47 15.19
N GLU A 178 -4.82 2.00 16.39
CA GLU A 178 -4.85 1.23 17.64
C GLU A 178 -6.22 0.58 17.89
N GLY A 179 -7.32 1.31 17.67
CA GLY A 179 -8.67 0.74 17.82
C GLY A 179 -8.95 -0.41 16.85
N ILE A 180 -8.48 -0.31 15.61
CA ILE A 180 -8.57 -1.38 14.61
C ILE A 180 -7.72 -2.57 15.04
N ILE A 181 -6.45 -2.33 15.37
CA ILE A 181 -5.50 -3.37 15.72
C ILE A 181 -5.91 -4.10 17.00
N ALA A 182 -6.53 -3.41 17.96
CA ALA A 182 -7.04 -4.01 19.19
C ALA A 182 -8.02 -5.17 18.93
N GLY A 183 -8.74 -5.11 17.81
CA GLY A 183 -9.71 -6.11 17.39
C GLY A 183 -9.20 -7.13 16.38
N LEU A 184 -7.90 -7.14 16.03
CA LEU A 184 -7.37 -8.01 14.99
C LEU A 184 -6.33 -9.01 15.51
N VAL A 185 -6.39 -10.23 14.97
CA VAL A 185 -5.35 -11.26 15.12
C VAL A 185 -5.06 -11.85 13.73
N ALA A 186 -3.80 -11.79 13.29
CA ALA A 186 -3.40 -12.23 11.95
C ALA A 186 -2.15 -13.13 12.00
N PRO A 187 -2.28 -14.42 12.34
CA PRO A 187 -1.13 -15.30 12.55
C PRO A 187 -0.32 -15.56 11.27
N SER A 188 -0.96 -15.44 10.10
CA SER A 188 -0.32 -15.66 8.80
C SER A 188 0.40 -14.42 8.25
N LEU A 189 0.35 -13.28 8.96
CA LEU A 189 0.84 -12.00 8.45
C LEU A 189 2.31 -12.11 8.03
N ARG A 190 2.62 -11.53 6.88
CA ARG A 190 3.97 -11.48 6.31
C ARG A 190 4.41 -10.05 6.09
N HIS A 191 3.49 -9.20 5.64
CA HIS A 191 3.72 -7.81 5.36
C HIS A 191 2.85 -6.94 6.25
N LEU A 192 3.48 -6.02 6.97
CA LEU A 192 2.81 -5.02 7.79
C LEU A 192 3.34 -3.64 7.44
N TYR A 193 2.47 -2.79 6.91
CA TYR A 193 2.83 -1.44 6.48
C TYR A 193 1.92 -0.43 7.17
N ILE A 194 2.49 0.41 8.01
CA ILE A 194 1.75 1.37 8.81
C ILE A 194 2.24 2.79 8.51
N ILE A 195 1.32 3.65 8.12
CA ILE A 195 1.58 5.08 7.96
C ILE A 195 0.77 5.86 8.97
N PHE A 196 1.47 6.63 9.81
CA PHE A 196 0.81 7.54 10.71
C PHE A 196 0.70 8.93 10.09
N TYR A 197 -0.53 9.46 10.05
CA TYR A 197 -0.74 10.84 9.67
C TYR A 197 -0.39 11.76 10.85
N PRO A 198 0.37 12.85 10.61
CA PRO A 198 0.64 13.83 11.64
C PRO A 198 -0.67 14.50 12.06
N SER A 199 -0.94 14.56 13.36
CA SER A 199 -2.02 15.40 13.89
C SER A 199 -1.47 16.80 14.19
N PRO A 200 -2.17 17.89 13.83
CA PRO A 200 -1.76 19.24 14.17
C PRO A 200 -1.86 19.51 15.69
N GLU A 201 -2.74 18.81 16.39
CA GLU A 201 -3.10 19.10 17.79
C GLU A 201 -2.45 18.14 18.78
N THR A 202 -2.17 16.91 18.36
CA THR A 202 -1.53 15.91 19.22
C THR A 202 -0.15 15.58 18.68
N SER A 203 0.87 15.91 19.47
CA SER A 203 2.15 15.24 19.33
C SER A 203 1.90 13.74 19.44
N LEU A 204 2.00 13.03 18.32
CA LEU A 204 1.95 11.55 18.23
C LEU A 204 2.80 10.88 19.33
N LEU A 205 3.77 11.65 19.83
CA LEU A 205 4.66 11.33 20.93
C LEU A 205 3.98 10.82 22.21
N ASN A 206 2.75 11.22 22.53
CA ASN A 206 2.17 10.87 23.84
C ASN A 206 1.13 9.74 23.77
N SER A 207 0.75 9.29 22.58
CA SER A 207 -0.23 8.21 22.44
C SER A 207 0.46 6.86 22.62
N PRO A 208 0.13 6.07 23.65
CA PRO A 208 0.65 4.72 23.78
C PRO A 208 0.12 3.85 22.64
N ILE A 209 0.93 2.89 22.17
CA ILE A 209 0.56 1.93 21.12
C ILE A 209 0.55 0.47 21.64
N PRO A 210 -0.18 0.17 22.72
CA PRO A 210 -0.13 -1.15 23.37
C PRO A 210 -0.70 -2.25 22.47
N HIS A 211 -1.71 -1.95 21.65
CA HIS A 211 -2.34 -2.94 20.79
C HIS A 211 -1.47 -3.25 19.60
N LEU A 212 -0.83 -2.26 18.96
CA LEU A 212 0.17 -2.54 17.93
C LEU A 212 1.35 -3.35 18.47
N SER A 213 1.89 -3.00 19.65
CA SER A 213 2.97 -3.77 20.28
C SER A 213 2.57 -5.22 20.52
N ARG A 214 1.38 -5.45 21.10
CA ARG A 214 0.84 -6.80 21.27
C ARG A 214 0.64 -7.52 19.94
N PHE A 215 0.02 -6.87 18.97
CA PHE A 215 -0.26 -7.45 17.66
C PHE A 215 1.02 -7.90 16.96
N VAL A 216 2.05 -7.06 16.94
CA VAL A 216 3.36 -7.38 16.34
C VAL A 216 4.06 -8.50 17.12
N ARG A 217 3.92 -8.53 18.44
CA ARG A 217 4.45 -9.62 19.28
C ARG A 217 3.81 -10.96 18.96
N ASP A 218 2.49 -10.97 18.78
CA ASP A 218 1.68 -12.17 18.56
C ASP A 218 1.87 -12.75 17.14
N ILE A 219 2.51 -12.01 16.21
CA ILE A 219 2.98 -12.56 14.93
C ILE A 219 4.16 -13.49 15.19
N GLU A 220 3.97 -14.79 14.98
CA GLU A 220 4.99 -15.82 15.24
C GLU A 220 6.24 -15.67 14.37
N LYS A 221 6.13 -15.00 13.21
CA LYS A 221 7.21 -14.86 12.24
C LYS A 221 8.21 -13.78 12.64
N ARG A 222 9.48 -14.03 12.29
CA ARG A 222 10.57 -13.05 12.38
C ARG A 222 10.50 -12.11 11.18
N PHE A 223 10.58 -10.81 11.42
CA PHE A 223 10.75 -9.82 10.35
C PHE A 223 12.23 -9.77 9.96
N CYS A 224 12.52 -9.99 8.68
CA CYS A 224 13.89 -9.91 8.17
C CYS A 224 14.30 -8.44 7.94
N ALA A 225 13.34 -7.61 7.52
CA ALA A 225 13.56 -6.20 7.22
C ALA A 225 12.58 -5.28 7.97
N PHE A 226 13.10 -4.13 8.40
CA PHE A 226 12.33 -3.05 9.01
C PHE A 226 12.57 -1.77 8.21
N GLN A 227 11.51 -1.19 7.67
CA GLN A 227 11.57 0.05 6.90
C GLN A 227 11.04 1.21 7.72
N VAL A 228 11.76 2.32 7.71
CA VAL A 228 11.31 3.58 8.27
C VAL A 228 11.23 4.65 7.20
N GLY A 229 10.05 5.26 7.08
CA GLY A 229 9.80 6.43 6.25
C GLY A 229 9.74 7.71 7.08
N PHE A 230 10.50 8.73 6.67
CA PHE A 230 10.51 10.04 7.32
C PHE A 230 9.86 11.10 6.42
N ASP A 231 8.55 10.98 6.12
CA ASP A 231 7.73 12.07 5.53
C ASP A 231 6.24 11.66 5.45
N ARG A 232 5.35 12.57 5.04
CA ARG A 232 4.03 12.23 4.52
C ARG A 232 4.16 11.18 3.41
N PRO A 233 3.29 10.17 3.40
CA PRO A 233 3.34 9.15 2.36
C PRO A 233 3.09 9.79 1.00
N SER A 234 3.98 9.53 0.05
CA SER A 234 3.60 9.59 -1.35
C SER A 234 2.84 8.30 -1.66
N TYR A 235 1.74 8.41 -2.38
CA TYR A 235 0.91 7.27 -2.81
C TYR A 235 1.66 6.25 -3.70
N LEU A 236 2.94 6.49 -3.98
CA LEU A 236 3.75 5.76 -4.95
C LEU A 236 4.68 4.70 -4.33
N MET A 237 4.73 4.56 -3.01
CA MET A 237 5.62 3.58 -2.39
C MET A 237 4.91 2.26 -2.10
N HIS A 238 4.61 1.51 -3.17
CA HIS A 238 4.68 0.06 -3.04
C HIS A 238 6.16 -0.26 -3.11
N SER A 239 6.80 -0.33 -1.93
CA SER A 239 8.19 -0.75 -1.88
C SER A 239 8.22 -2.16 -2.49
N HIS A 240 8.90 -2.29 -3.63
CA HIS A 240 9.37 -3.57 -4.12
C HIS A 240 10.47 -4.13 -3.20
N SER A 241 10.31 -3.94 -1.88
CA SER A 241 11.16 -4.57 -0.90
C SER A 241 11.09 -6.06 -1.20
N MET A 242 12.22 -6.59 -1.67
CA MET A 242 12.35 -7.99 -2.04
C MET A 242 12.25 -8.91 -0.81
N CYS A 243 12.11 -8.33 0.39
CA CYS A 243 11.94 -9.08 1.61
C CYS A 243 10.48 -9.58 1.72
N PRO A 244 10.26 -10.91 1.76
CA PRO A 244 8.92 -11.48 1.92
C PRO A 244 8.33 -11.22 3.32
N PHE A 245 9.13 -10.69 4.26
CA PHE A 245 8.72 -10.33 5.61
C PHE A 245 9.22 -8.92 5.95
N GLY A 246 8.35 -7.94 5.75
CA GLY A 246 8.66 -6.53 5.93
C GLY A 246 7.71 -5.87 6.91
N PHE A 247 8.28 -5.02 7.76
CA PHE A 247 7.54 -4.12 8.62
C PHE A 247 7.92 -2.68 8.28
N THR A 248 6.95 -1.84 7.91
CA THR A 248 7.21 -0.43 7.58
C THR A 248 6.44 0.50 8.50
N ILE A 249 7.13 1.49 9.07
CA ILE A 249 6.51 2.63 9.75
C ILE A 249 6.90 3.92 9.06
N THR A 250 5.91 4.77 8.83
CA THR A 250 6.15 6.15 8.38
C THR A 250 5.65 7.14 9.42
N ALA A 251 6.56 7.93 10.01
CA ALA A 251 6.29 8.99 10.98
C ALA A 251 7.53 9.92 11.17
N ASN A 252 7.43 10.96 12.00
CA ASN A 252 8.61 11.76 12.39
C ASN A 252 9.56 10.95 13.30
N VAL A 253 10.84 11.33 13.35
CA VAL A 253 11.92 10.57 14.03
C VAL A 253 11.60 10.30 15.51
N ALA A 254 11.14 11.31 16.25
CA ALA A 254 10.84 11.17 17.67
C ALA A 254 9.66 10.20 17.92
N SER A 255 8.65 10.21 17.03
CA SER A 255 7.53 9.27 17.09
C SER A 255 7.96 7.87 16.70
N VAL A 256 8.74 7.72 15.61
CA VAL A 256 9.31 6.44 15.21
C VAL A 256 10.14 5.84 16.34
N THR A 257 11.05 6.60 16.93
CA THR A 257 11.94 6.10 18.01
C THR A 257 11.13 5.53 19.17
N ARG A 258 10.07 6.21 19.61
CA ARG A 258 9.20 5.71 20.68
C ARG A 258 8.42 4.48 20.26
N MET A 259 7.83 4.48 19.06
CA MET A 259 7.07 3.34 18.56
C MET A 259 7.97 2.11 18.42
N VAL A 260 9.15 2.27 17.83
CA VAL A 260 10.17 1.22 17.71
C VAL A 260 10.59 0.73 19.09
N GLY A 261 10.72 1.62 20.09
CA GLY A 261 10.98 1.24 21.48
C GLY A 261 9.88 0.34 22.06
N ALA A 262 8.61 0.63 21.76
CA ALA A 262 7.47 -0.20 22.16
C ALA A 262 7.41 -1.55 21.40
N LEU A 263 8.08 -1.64 20.25
CA LEU A 263 8.22 -2.86 19.44
C LEU A 263 9.57 -3.58 19.64
N SER A 264 10.37 -3.13 20.63
CA SER A 264 11.81 -3.44 20.75
C SER A 264 12.14 -4.92 20.65
N ASP A 265 11.40 -5.81 21.32
CA ASP A 265 11.65 -7.26 21.28
C ASP A 265 11.64 -7.82 19.86
N LYS A 266 10.70 -7.37 19.02
CA LYS A 266 10.56 -7.84 17.63
C LYS A 266 11.55 -7.14 16.71
N VAL A 267 11.74 -5.84 16.91
CA VAL A 267 12.68 -5.05 16.11
C VAL A 267 14.13 -5.49 16.35
N ALA A 268 14.46 -5.92 17.56
CA ALA A 268 15.79 -6.42 17.88
C ALA A 268 16.17 -7.65 17.04
N THR A 269 15.21 -8.37 16.46
CA THR A 269 15.48 -9.54 15.59
C THR A 269 15.70 -9.18 14.13
N VAL A 270 15.58 -7.91 13.74
CA VAL A 270 15.67 -7.50 12.33
C VAL A 270 17.13 -7.56 11.85
N ASP A 271 17.35 -8.14 10.67
CA ASP A 271 18.67 -8.22 10.04
C ASP A 271 18.95 -7.02 9.11
N GLU A 272 17.89 -6.40 8.56
CA GLU A 272 17.97 -5.32 7.58
C GLU A 272 17.15 -4.09 7.98
N LEU A 273 17.78 -2.91 8.06
CA LEU A 273 17.14 -1.63 8.32
C LEU A 273 17.11 -0.78 7.06
N ILE A 274 15.93 -0.36 6.62
CA ILE A 274 15.74 0.43 5.41
C ILE A 274 15.25 1.82 5.80
N LEU A 275 16.01 2.87 5.49
CA LEU A 275 15.64 4.25 5.77
C LEU A 275 15.24 4.96 4.48
N THR A 276 14.04 5.54 4.48
CA THR A 276 13.43 6.23 3.34
C THR A 276 12.98 7.64 3.71
N CYS A 277 13.17 8.59 2.81
CA CYS A 277 12.72 9.97 2.94
C CYS A 277 12.25 10.47 1.56
N LEU A 278 11.01 10.94 1.51
CA LEU A 278 10.37 11.36 0.26
C LEU A 278 10.62 12.83 -0.10
N ARG A 279 11.07 13.64 0.87
CA ARG A 279 11.33 15.06 0.68
C ARG A 279 12.75 15.33 0.23
N VAL A 280 12.89 16.44 -0.51
CA VAL A 280 14.20 17.03 -0.77
C VAL A 280 14.77 17.50 0.56
N LEU A 281 16.04 17.17 0.79
CA LEU A 281 16.75 17.35 2.05
C LEU A 281 16.84 18.82 2.55
N SER A 282 16.40 19.78 1.76
CA SER A 282 16.45 21.20 2.08
C SER A 282 15.69 21.56 3.36
N ASP A 283 14.65 20.80 3.69
CA ASP A 283 13.76 21.06 4.84
C ASP A 283 14.13 20.24 6.10
N LEU A 284 15.24 19.51 6.10
CA LEU A 284 15.59 18.53 7.14
C LEU A 284 16.10 19.10 8.47
N GLN A 285 16.02 20.42 8.70
CA GLN A 285 16.41 20.95 10.02
C GLN A 285 15.61 20.30 11.16
N ASP A 286 14.48 19.66 10.85
CA ASP A 286 13.57 19.01 11.79
C ASP A 286 13.75 17.48 11.94
N PHE A 287 14.87 16.90 11.48
CA PHE A 287 15.13 15.46 11.66
C PHE A 287 15.44 15.06 13.11
N GLY A 288 15.30 15.98 14.06
CA GLY A 288 15.61 15.74 15.46
C GLY A 288 17.11 15.83 15.77
N ASP A 289 17.42 15.75 17.06
CA ASP A 289 18.79 15.81 17.54
C ASP A 289 19.56 14.50 17.29
N SER A 290 20.89 14.58 17.35
CA SER A 290 21.76 13.40 17.21
C SER A 290 21.49 12.34 18.29
N ILE A 291 21.07 12.78 19.48
CA ILE A 291 20.78 11.90 20.62
C ILE A 291 19.60 10.97 20.29
N SER A 292 18.53 11.49 19.71
CA SER A 292 17.34 10.71 19.33
C SER A 292 17.67 9.66 18.28
N TRP A 293 18.50 10.02 17.28
CA TRP A 293 18.95 9.07 16.27
C TRP A 293 19.86 7.98 16.83
N ARG A 294 20.78 8.31 17.73
CA ARG A 294 21.61 7.30 18.39
C ARG A 294 20.75 6.33 19.18
N ARG A 295 19.77 6.84 19.95
CA ARG A 295 18.78 6.00 20.64
C ARG A 295 17.99 5.12 19.67
N PHE A 296 17.57 5.66 18.53
CA PHE A 296 16.90 4.89 17.49
C PHE A 296 17.78 3.72 17.00
N PHE A 297 19.03 3.97 16.62
CA PHE A 297 19.94 2.90 16.15
C PHE A 297 20.28 1.85 17.22
N GLN A 298 20.27 2.22 18.51
CA GLN A 298 20.45 1.26 19.61
C GLN A 298 19.33 0.22 19.69
N LEU A 299 18.14 0.49 19.13
CA LEU A 299 17.02 -0.44 19.12
C LEU A 299 17.22 -1.62 18.13
N PHE A 300 18.28 -1.58 17.34
CA PHE A 300 18.56 -2.53 16.26
C PHE A 300 19.90 -3.27 16.46
N PRO A 301 20.08 -4.03 17.57
CA PRO A 301 21.34 -4.68 17.87
C PRO A 301 21.78 -5.72 16.81
N ASN A 302 20.83 -6.37 16.13
CA ASN A 302 21.13 -7.45 15.17
C ASN A 302 21.13 -7.01 13.69
N VAL A 303 21.00 -5.72 13.41
CA VAL A 303 21.00 -5.22 12.02
C VAL A 303 22.40 -5.36 11.40
N LYS A 304 22.45 -6.12 10.31
CA LYS A 304 23.63 -6.38 9.48
C LYS A 304 23.70 -5.47 8.26
N VAL A 305 22.55 -5.11 7.70
CA VAL A 305 22.46 -4.30 6.49
C VAL A 305 21.65 -3.04 6.77
N VAL A 306 22.21 -1.87 6.48
CA VAL A 306 21.47 -0.60 6.48
C VAL A 306 21.34 -0.11 5.05
N ARG A 307 20.11 0.04 4.56
CA ARG A 307 19.82 0.60 3.24
C ARG A 307 19.31 2.02 3.35
N LEU A 308 19.92 2.92 2.58
CA LEU A 308 19.57 4.34 2.60
C LEU A 308 19.01 4.78 1.26
N GLN A 309 17.83 5.41 1.29
CA GLN A 309 17.34 6.18 0.14
C GLN A 309 18.27 7.35 -0.15
N ARG A 310 18.42 7.68 -1.43
CA ARG A 310 19.24 8.80 -1.89
C ARG A 310 18.87 10.08 -1.13
N GLY A 311 19.90 10.72 -0.59
CA GLY A 311 19.84 11.95 0.18
C GLY A 311 19.99 11.74 1.69
N LEU A 312 19.67 10.57 2.23
CA LEU A 312 19.83 10.32 3.66
C LEU A 312 21.28 10.06 4.08
N GLU A 313 22.21 9.89 3.13
CA GLU A 313 23.56 9.36 3.41
C GLU A 313 24.35 10.28 4.34
N CYS A 314 24.37 11.59 4.06
CA CYS A 314 25.14 12.56 4.86
C CYS A 314 24.58 12.72 6.27
N GLU A 315 23.24 12.75 6.42
CA GLU A 315 22.59 12.91 7.72
C GLU A 315 22.77 11.66 8.58
N VAL A 316 22.56 10.47 8.01
CA VAL A 316 22.80 9.21 8.73
C VAL A 316 24.27 9.08 9.13
N ALA A 317 25.22 9.43 8.25
CA ALA A 317 26.63 9.45 8.59
C ALA A 317 26.94 10.42 9.75
N ARG A 318 26.29 11.60 9.77
CA ARG A 318 26.39 12.58 10.85
C ARG A 318 25.85 12.02 12.16
N PHE A 319 24.72 11.30 12.15
CA PHE A 319 24.13 10.71 13.35
C PHE A 319 24.92 9.52 13.92
N LEU A 320 25.53 8.74 13.03
CA LEU A 320 26.40 7.61 13.39
C LEU A 320 27.78 8.05 13.89
N ARG A 321 28.18 9.31 13.65
CA ARG A 321 29.41 9.86 14.22
C ARG A 321 29.33 9.82 15.74
N GLN A 322 30.24 9.09 16.37
CA GLN A 322 30.45 9.17 17.81
C GLN A 322 31.30 10.41 18.09
N ASP A 323 30.75 11.36 18.85
CA ASP A 323 31.55 12.46 19.40
C ASP A 323 32.52 11.92 20.45
N LYS A 324 33.42 12.76 20.98
CA LYS A 324 34.48 12.35 21.92
C LYS A 324 33.97 11.79 23.27
N GLU A 325 32.67 11.85 23.51
CA GLU A 325 32.01 11.30 24.70
C GLU A 325 31.57 9.85 24.45
N GLU A 326 31.48 9.08 25.55
CA GLU A 326 31.37 7.61 25.66
C GLU A 326 31.03 6.82 24.36
N PRO A 327 31.84 5.80 24.02
CA PRO A 327 31.61 4.98 22.82
C PRO A 327 30.28 4.22 22.95
N VAL A 328 29.23 4.78 22.36
CA VAL A 328 27.95 4.11 22.24
C VAL A 328 28.05 3.08 21.13
N ASP A 329 27.88 1.82 21.48
CA ASP A 329 27.92 0.73 20.54
C ASP A 329 26.69 0.71 19.60
N LEU A 330 26.77 1.48 18.51
CA LEU A 330 25.71 1.59 17.50
C LEU A 330 25.85 0.48 16.45
N LEU A 331 24.75 -0.24 16.22
CA LEU A 331 24.61 -1.30 15.20
C LEU A 331 25.78 -2.31 15.27
N PRO A 332 25.87 -3.11 16.34
CA PRO A 332 27.08 -3.83 16.65
C PRO A 332 27.51 -4.82 15.57
N VAL A 333 26.53 -5.49 14.95
CA VAL A 333 26.75 -6.50 13.91
C VAL A 333 26.66 -5.95 12.48
N LEU A 334 26.73 -4.63 12.29
CA LEU A 334 26.66 -4.03 10.96
C LEU A 334 27.79 -4.52 10.04
N GLU A 335 27.41 -5.09 8.91
CA GLU A 335 28.25 -5.67 7.86
C GLU A 335 28.21 -4.86 6.56
N GLU A 336 27.07 -4.21 6.24
CA GLU A 336 26.86 -3.51 4.97
C GLU A 336 26.06 -2.21 5.15
N ILE A 337 26.45 -1.17 4.41
CA ILE A 337 25.65 0.05 4.22
C ILE A 337 25.44 0.23 2.72
N ASP A 338 24.19 0.06 2.28
CA ASP A 338 23.83 0.20 0.88
C ASP A 338 23.27 1.60 0.62
N LEU A 339 23.97 2.36 -0.22
CA LEU A 339 23.62 3.70 -0.61
C LEU A 339 22.86 3.65 -1.95
N MET A 340 21.71 4.33 -2.01
CA MET A 340 20.85 4.47 -3.20
C MET A 340 20.01 3.25 -3.58
N TRP A 341 19.31 2.65 -2.60
CA TRP A 341 18.47 1.48 -2.83
C TRP A 341 17.26 1.67 -3.80
N PHE A 342 17.06 2.84 -4.43
CA PHE A 342 15.92 3.07 -5.32
C PHE A 342 16.23 2.92 -6.82
N PRO A 343 15.51 2.05 -7.57
CA PRO A 343 15.80 1.71 -8.98
C PRO A 343 15.75 2.89 -9.96
N GLN A 344 15.09 3.99 -9.58
CA GLN A 344 14.87 5.14 -10.46
C GLN A 344 15.91 6.25 -10.28
N SER A 345 16.92 6.07 -9.42
CA SER A 345 17.95 7.08 -9.27
C SER A 345 18.87 7.11 -10.49
N THR A 346 19.09 8.29 -11.05
CA THR A 346 20.23 8.53 -11.93
C THR A 346 21.53 8.15 -11.22
N ALA A 347 22.43 7.48 -11.93
CA ALA A 347 23.74 7.11 -11.39
C ALA A 347 24.44 8.35 -10.81
N LEU A 348 25.01 8.22 -9.61
CA LEU A 348 25.82 9.28 -9.02
C LEU A 348 27.03 9.57 -9.90
N LYS A 349 27.37 10.85 -10.03
CA LYS A 349 28.69 11.23 -10.56
C LYS A 349 29.76 10.76 -9.56
N GLY A 350 30.90 10.28 -10.04
CA GLY A 350 31.94 9.69 -9.19
C GLY A 350 32.41 10.58 -8.03
N THR A 351 32.40 11.91 -8.22
CA THR A 351 32.74 12.88 -7.16
C THR A 351 31.73 12.93 -6.02
N GLU A 352 30.43 12.75 -6.33
CA GLU A 352 29.36 12.74 -5.32
C GLU A 352 29.43 11.46 -4.48
N ALA A 353 29.67 10.31 -5.12
CA ALA A 353 29.86 9.03 -4.42
C ALA A 353 31.06 9.07 -3.46
N ALA A 354 32.21 9.60 -3.90
CA ALA A 354 33.39 9.74 -3.05
C ALA A 354 33.14 10.65 -1.83
N SER A 355 32.42 11.76 -2.01
CA SER A 355 32.03 12.65 -0.92
C SER A 355 31.13 11.95 0.12
N LYS A 356 30.15 11.17 -0.35
CA LYS A 356 29.25 10.39 0.51
C LYS A 356 29.99 9.30 1.30
N LEU A 357 30.92 8.57 0.67
CA LEU A 357 31.78 7.61 1.37
C LEU A 357 32.58 8.28 2.49
N LYS A 358 33.19 9.43 2.17
CA LYS A 358 34.01 10.18 3.12
C LYS A 358 33.22 10.59 4.37
N ALA A 359 31.92 10.86 4.23
CA ALA A 359 31.07 11.21 5.37
C ALA A 359 31.00 10.10 6.44
N PHE A 360 31.14 8.82 6.06
CA PHE A 360 31.10 7.67 6.97
C PHE A 360 32.46 7.33 7.60
N GLU A 361 33.58 7.88 7.12
CA GLU A 361 34.92 7.60 7.66
C GLU A 361 35.02 7.71 9.20
N PRO A 362 34.45 8.75 9.86
CA PRO A 362 34.50 8.85 11.32
C PRO A 362 33.82 7.69 12.04
N PHE A 363 32.69 7.22 11.52
CA PHE A 363 31.97 6.07 12.06
C PHE A 363 32.76 4.78 11.88
N LEU A 364 33.34 4.56 10.70
CA LEU A 364 34.18 3.39 10.42
C LEU A 364 35.41 3.36 11.34
N ALA A 365 36.09 4.50 11.50
CA ALA A 365 37.24 4.62 12.40
C ALA A 365 36.86 4.39 13.88
N ALA A 366 35.66 4.82 14.30
CA ALA A 366 35.16 4.56 15.64
C ALA A 366 34.88 3.06 15.88
N ARG A 367 34.29 2.36 14.90
CA ARG A 367 34.09 0.89 14.97
C ARG A 367 35.42 0.14 15.06
N GLN A 368 36.40 0.53 14.25
CA GLN A 368 37.73 -0.10 14.27
C GLN A 368 38.42 0.06 15.63
N ARG A 369 38.36 1.26 16.22
CA ARG A 369 38.87 1.52 17.58
C ARG A 369 38.15 0.73 18.67
N SER A 370 36.88 0.37 18.44
CA SER A 370 36.06 -0.44 19.36
C SER A 370 36.31 -1.95 19.21
N GLY A 371 37.37 -2.38 18.51
CA GLY A 371 37.73 -3.79 18.37
C GLY A 371 36.94 -4.54 17.30
N ARG A 372 36.33 -3.84 16.34
CA ARG A 372 35.66 -4.46 15.18
C ARG A 372 36.52 -4.32 13.93
N PRO A 373 37.32 -5.33 13.58
CA PRO A 373 38.32 -5.20 12.53
C PRO A 373 37.72 -5.18 11.12
N ASN A 374 36.49 -5.66 10.94
CA ASN A 374 35.83 -5.69 9.65
C ASN A 374 34.95 -4.43 9.52
N PRO A 375 35.42 -3.39 8.81
CA PRO A 375 34.57 -2.25 8.52
C PRO A 375 33.39 -2.71 7.65
N PRO A 376 32.17 -2.18 7.87
CA PRO A 376 31.06 -2.49 6.99
C PRO A 376 31.39 -2.10 5.55
N THR A 377 30.99 -2.93 4.61
CA THR A 377 31.13 -2.64 3.18
C THR A 377 30.12 -1.55 2.83
N ILE A 378 30.58 -0.45 2.26
CA ILE A 378 29.67 0.60 1.77
C ILE A 378 29.53 0.42 0.26
N THR A 379 28.34 0.08 -0.19
CA THR A 379 28.02 -0.13 -1.60
C THR A 379 27.22 1.03 -2.16
N PHE A 380 27.37 1.25 -3.45
CA PHE A 380 26.44 2.05 -4.23
C PHE A 380 25.77 1.10 -5.21
N ASP A 381 24.45 1.19 -5.37
CA ASP A 381 23.79 0.51 -6.47
C ASP A 381 24.22 1.17 -7.79
N VAL A 382 25.23 0.58 -8.43
CA VAL A 382 25.62 0.91 -9.79
C VAL A 382 24.67 0.13 -10.67
N ALA A 383 23.64 0.82 -11.18
CA ALA A 383 22.59 0.33 -12.06
C ALA A 383 23.00 -0.97 -12.80
N GLY A 384 22.51 -2.12 -12.33
CA GLY A 384 22.73 -3.42 -12.99
C GLY A 384 23.20 -4.58 -12.12
N ARG A 385 23.41 -4.40 -10.81
CA ARG A 385 23.79 -5.51 -9.89
C ARG A 385 22.69 -6.04 -8.99
N SER A 386 21.42 -5.67 -9.20
CA SER A 386 20.31 -6.31 -8.49
C SER A 386 20.28 -7.80 -8.87
N ALA A 387 20.87 -8.62 -8.01
CA ALA A 387 20.98 -10.06 -8.19
C ALA A 387 19.58 -10.65 -8.29
N ALA A 388 19.40 -11.54 -9.26
CA ALA A 388 18.18 -12.29 -9.48
C ALA A 388 17.77 -13.07 -8.22
N CYS A 389 16.93 -12.46 -7.36
CA CYS A 389 16.03 -13.24 -6.52
C CYS A 389 14.92 -13.78 -7.44
N PRO A 390 14.55 -15.06 -7.35
CA PRO A 390 13.43 -15.60 -8.10
C PRO A 390 12.16 -14.92 -7.60
N ILE A 391 11.76 -13.87 -8.30
CA ILE A 391 10.45 -13.24 -8.18
C ILE A 391 9.44 -14.37 -8.42
N GLN A 392 8.71 -14.79 -7.39
CA GLN A 392 7.41 -15.38 -7.66
C GLN A 392 6.53 -14.22 -8.12
N PRO A 393 6.01 -14.23 -9.37
CA PRO A 393 4.97 -13.30 -9.74
C PRO A 393 3.75 -13.66 -8.88
N LEU A 394 3.56 -12.95 -7.77
CA LEU A 394 2.19 -12.65 -7.35
C LEU A 394 1.59 -11.95 -8.58
N LEU A 395 0.59 -12.61 -9.18
CA LEU A 395 -0.02 -12.24 -10.45
C LEU A 395 -0.04 -10.72 -10.62
N PRO A 396 0.47 -10.19 -11.75
CA PRO A 396 0.34 -8.77 -12.02
C PRO A 396 -1.14 -8.52 -12.31
N TYR A 397 -1.91 -8.09 -11.31
CA TYR A 397 -2.98 -7.19 -11.64
C TYR A 397 -2.29 -5.86 -11.94
N PRO A 398 -2.34 -5.35 -13.18
CA PRO A 398 -1.85 -4.03 -13.47
C PRO A 398 -2.63 -3.06 -12.58
N ARG A 399 -1.98 -2.54 -11.53
CA ARG A 399 -2.38 -1.25 -10.99
C ARG A 399 -2.08 -0.27 -12.10
N PHE A 400 -3.10 0.06 -12.89
CA PHE A 400 -3.00 1.01 -13.98
C PHE A 400 -2.66 2.37 -13.38
N PHE A 401 -1.37 2.70 -13.42
CA PHE A 401 -0.92 4.06 -13.26
C PHE A 401 -1.22 4.76 -14.57
N SER A 402 -2.14 5.72 -14.52
CA SER A 402 -2.42 6.65 -15.62
C SER A 402 -1.16 7.47 -15.88
N THR A 403 -0.26 6.95 -16.71
CA THR A 403 0.62 7.80 -17.51
C THR A 403 -0.07 7.98 -18.85
N ARG A 404 -0.16 9.24 -19.28
CA ARG A 404 -0.91 9.72 -20.45
C ARG A 404 -0.58 8.99 -21.76
N GLY A 405 0.50 8.19 -21.81
CA GLY A 405 0.98 7.46 -22.98
C GLY A 405 0.45 6.03 -23.16
N GLY A 406 -0.14 5.39 -22.13
CA GLY A 406 -0.62 3.99 -22.23
C GLY A 406 -1.97 3.80 -22.93
N ALA A 407 -2.79 4.86 -23.00
CA ALA A 407 -4.18 4.78 -23.49
C ALA A 407 -4.31 4.71 -25.03
N GLU A 408 -3.29 5.11 -25.79
CA GLU A 408 -3.34 5.11 -27.25
C GLU A 408 -3.11 3.71 -27.86
N GLU A 409 -2.33 2.85 -27.20
CA GLU A 409 -2.06 1.47 -27.64
C GLU A 409 -3.28 0.56 -27.45
N LEU A 410 -4.01 0.70 -26.33
CA LEU A 410 -5.23 -0.07 -26.05
C LEU A 410 -6.40 0.27 -26.99
N CYS A 411 -6.48 1.52 -27.47
CA CYS A 411 -7.50 1.91 -28.45
C CYS A 411 -7.29 1.25 -29.81
N LYS A 412 -6.04 1.05 -30.24
CA LYS A 412 -5.73 0.37 -31.50
C LYS A 412 -6.10 -1.11 -31.44
N TYR A 413 -5.91 -1.74 -30.28
CA TYR A 413 -6.25 -3.16 -30.09
C TYR A 413 -7.78 -3.41 -30.10
N LEU A 414 -8.57 -2.53 -29.46
CA LEU A 414 -10.03 -2.65 -29.42
C LEU A 414 -10.71 -2.30 -30.76
N GLN A 415 -10.17 -1.34 -31.52
CA GLN A 415 -10.64 -1.05 -32.88
C GLN A 415 -10.38 -2.23 -33.84
N PHE A 416 -9.29 -2.97 -33.64
CA PHE A 416 -8.97 -4.15 -34.44
C PHE A 416 -9.97 -5.29 -34.21
N THR A 417 -10.40 -5.54 -32.98
CA THR A 417 -11.42 -6.55 -32.66
C THR A 417 -12.82 -6.19 -33.15
N HIS A 418 -13.17 -4.90 -33.21
CA HIS A 418 -14.47 -4.45 -33.71
C HIS A 418 -14.58 -4.51 -35.24
N ALA A 419 -13.45 -4.48 -35.96
CA ALA A 419 -13.40 -4.66 -37.41
C ALA A 419 -13.62 -6.13 -37.82
N LEU A 420 -13.26 -7.10 -36.96
CA LEU A 420 -13.37 -8.53 -37.24
C LEU A 420 -14.76 -9.14 -36.95
N SER A 421 -15.70 -8.36 -36.38
CA SER A 421 -17.05 -8.82 -36.04
C SER A 421 -18.16 -8.22 -36.91
N ARG A 422 -17.81 -7.51 -38.01
CA ARG A 422 -18.83 -7.11 -38.98
C ARG A 422 -19.15 -8.31 -39.88
N PRO A 423 -20.41 -8.78 -39.95
CA PRO A 423 -20.80 -9.74 -40.97
C PRO A 423 -20.56 -9.11 -42.35
N ASP A 424 -19.99 -9.90 -43.26
CA ASP A 424 -19.79 -9.54 -44.66
C ASP A 424 -21.12 -9.00 -45.21
N PRO A 425 -21.16 -7.81 -45.85
CA PRO A 425 -22.38 -7.33 -46.48
C PRO A 425 -22.75 -8.34 -47.56
N GLY A 426 -23.83 -9.09 -47.32
CA GLY A 426 -24.38 -10.01 -48.30
C GLY A 426 -24.61 -9.30 -49.64
N PRO A 427 -24.59 -10.05 -50.75
CA PRO A 427 -24.71 -9.48 -52.08
C PRO A 427 -25.96 -8.60 -52.19
N PRO A 428 -25.89 -7.46 -52.90
CA PRO A 428 -27.00 -6.54 -53.01
C PRO A 428 -28.23 -7.27 -53.58
N ALA A 429 -29.38 -7.09 -52.92
CA ALA A 429 -30.64 -7.63 -53.38
C ALA A 429 -30.97 -7.07 -54.77
N ASP A 430 -31.36 -7.97 -55.68
CA ASP A 430 -31.78 -7.64 -57.04
C ASP A 430 -32.88 -6.57 -57.03
N VAL A 431 -32.58 -5.48 -57.74
CA VAL A 431 -33.51 -4.38 -58.00
C VAL A 431 -34.59 -4.90 -58.96
N PRO A 432 -35.89 -4.84 -58.61
CA PRO A 432 -36.94 -5.23 -59.53
C PRO A 432 -37.06 -4.21 -60.67
N PRO A 433 -37.37 -4.65 -61.91
CA PRO A 433 -37.47 -3.76 -63.05
C PRO A 433 -38.65 -2.80 -62.90
N GLU A 434 -38.42 -1.53 -63.24
CA GLU A 434 -39.45 -0.49 -63.33
C GLU A 434 -40.51 -0.88 -64.38
N PRO A 435 -41.81 -0.60 -64.11
CA PRO A 435 -42.86 -0.79 -65.10
C PRO A 435 -42.91 0.39 -66.08
N ASP A 436 -43.06 0.06 -67.36
CA ASP A 436 -43.36 0.99 -68.46
C ASP A 436 -44.72 1.70 -68.32
#